data_AF-A0A1V0USZ9-F1
#
_entry.id   AF-A0A1V0USZ9-F1
#
_cell.length_a   1.000
_cell.length_b   1.000
_cell.length_c   1.000
_cell.angle_alpha   90.00
_cell.angle_beta   90.00
_cell.angle_gamma   90.00
#
_symmetry.space_group_name_H-M   'P 1'
#
loop_
_entity.id
_entity.type
_entity.pdbx_description
1 polymer ?
#
loop_
_entity_poly.entity_id
_entity_poly.type
_entity_poly.pdbx_seq_one_letter_code
_entity_poly.pdbx_strand_id
1 'polypeptide(L)'
;MPGAIPGDGKYTDYRENRGQEIKLIRHGDIRSEQTFIHGGKRNGYYETQHGMLSLETQTRWIRQNLSAGLGSLEWEYDLHVMEEHAGTYTLKLVIQEDKG
;
A
#
# COMPACT_ATOMS: atom_id res chain seq x y z
N MET A 1 -18.78 1.36 -8.47
CA MET A 1 -18.14 1.81 -7.22
C MET A 1 -17.30 0.66 -6.68
N PRO A 2 -15.97 0.70 -6.72
CA PRO A 2 -15.15 -0.22 -5.95
C PRO A 2 -14.79 0.49 -4.63
N GLY A 3 -15.20 0.06 -3.45
CA GLY A 3 -15.36 -1.31 -2.97
C GLY A 3 -14.19 -1.57 -2.01
N ALA A 4 -14.49 -1.74 -0.72
CA ALA A 4 -13.61 -1.62 0.44
C ALA A 4 -12.26 -2.36 0.39
N ILE A 5 -11.37 -1.96 1.29
CA ILE A 5 -10.21 -2.71 1.78
C ILE A 5 -10.66 -3.50 3.03
N PRO A 6 -10.96 -4.81 2.96
CA PRO A 6 -10.89 -5.70 4.11
C PRO A 6 -9.58 -6.51 4.04
N GLY A 7 -8.89 -6.54 5.18
CA GLY A 7 -7.65 -7.29 5.37
C GLY A 7 -7.92 -8.76 5.66
N ASP A 8 -7.81 -9.59 4.62
CA ASP A 8 -7.85 -11.05 4.75
C ASP A 8 -6.51 -11.66 4.27
N GLY A 9 -5.56 -10.81 3.86
CA GLY A 9 -4.18 -11.22 3.60
C GLY A 9 -3.54 -11.62 4.91
N LYS A 10 -3.45 -12.94 5.16
CA LYS A 10 -2.91 -13.55 6.38
C LYS A 10 -1.60 -12.90 6.87
N TYR A 11 -0.84 -12.26 5.99
CA TYR A 11 0.30 -11.42 6.31
C TYR A 11 0.36 -10.19 5.39
N THR A 12 0.51 -9.00 5.97
CA THR A 12 0.90 -7.79 5.24
C THR A 12 2.29 -7.40 5.68
N ASP A 13 3.26 -7.54 4.79
CA ASP A 13 4.61 -7.07 5.01
C ASP A 13 4.73 -5.64 4.49
N TYR A 14 5.46 -4.83 5.25
CA TYR A 14 5.86 -3.52 4.78
C TYR A 14 7.37 -3.37 4.84
N ARG A 15 7.93 -2.63 3.89
CA ARG A 15 9.31 -2.16 3.93
C ARG A 15 9.29 -0.66 3.76
N GLU A 16 9.95 0.03 4.67
CA GLU A 16 10.09 1.48 4.68
C GLU A 16 11.56 1.80 4.39
N ASN A 17 11.82 2.81 3.55
CA ASN A 17 13.16 3.30 3.28
C ASN A 17 13.25 4.83 3.43
N ARG A 18 13.75 5.27 4.59
CA ARG A 18 14.20 6.65 4.90
C ARG A 18 13.18 7.77 4.62
N GLY A 19 11.89 7.56 4.78
CA GLY A 19 10.90 8.59 4.46
C GLY A 19 10.30 8.48 3.06
N GLN A 20 10.98 7.78 2.16
CA GLN A 20 10.85 8.04 0.74
C GLN A 20 10.09 6.96 0.00
N GLU A 21 10.17 5.72 0.50
CA GLU A 21 9.55 4.56 -0.13
C GLU A 21 8.83 3.69 0.91
N ILE A 22 7.62 3.26 0.55
CA ILE A 22 6.87 2.24 1.28
C ILE A 22 6.54 1.14 0.29
N LYS A 23 6.98 -0.08 0.58
CA LYS A 23 6.57 -1.28 -0.16
C LYS A 23 5.56 -2.04 0.68
N LEU A 24 4.37 -2.28 0.13
CA LEU A 24 3.32 -3.08 0.75
C LEU A 24 3.20 -4.40 -0.01
N ILE A 25 3.36 -5.50 0.69
CA ILE A 25 3.22 -6.85 0.14
C ILE A 25 2.13 -7.57 0.93
N ARG A 26 1.11 -8.08 0.24
CA ARG A 26 0.04 -8.87 0.86
C ARG A 26 0.16 -10.31 0.39
N HIS A 27 0.07 -11.24 1.33
CA HIS A 27 0.10 -12.67 1.11
C HIS A 27 -1.17 -13.32 1.67
N GLY A 28 -1.75 -14.27 0.94
CA GLY A 28 -2.97 -14.99 1.33
C GLY A 28 -3.79 -15.38 0.11
N ASP A 29 -5.12 -15.28 0.24
CA ASP A 29 -6.09 -15.51 -0.84
C ASP A 29 -5.99 -14.45 -1.95
N ILE A 30 -5.36 -13.33 -1.61
CA ILE A 30 -4.95 -12.26 -2.50
C ILE A 30 -3.44 -12.11 -2.37
N ARG A 31 -2.75 -12.00 -3.51
CA ARG A 31 -1.35 -11.60 -3.57
C ARG A 31 -1.26 -10.23 -4.20
N SER A 32 -0.59 -9.30 -3.54
CA SER A 32 -0.38 -7.98 -4.12
C SER A 32 0.94 -7.41 -3.72
N GLU A 33 1.57 -6.70 -4.65
CA GLU A 33 2.75 -5.88 -4.38
C GLU A 33 2.50 -4.47 -4.88
N GLN A 34 2.66 -3.49 -4.01
CA GLN A 34 2.57 -2.07 -4.35
C GLN A 34 3.74 -1.33 -3.72
N THR A 35 4.37 -0.44 -4.49
CA THR A 35 5.46 0.42 -4.02
C THR A 35 5.01 1.87 -4.13
N PHE A 36 5.13 2.63 -3.06
CA PHE A 36 4.77 4.04 -2.97
C PHE A 36 6.03 4.86 -2.80
N ILE A 37 6.23 5.88 -3.63
CA ILE A 37 7.39 6.78 -3.54
C ILE A 37 6.93 8.23 -3.65
N HIS A 38 7.36 9.07 -2.72
CA HIS A 38 6.94 10.48 -2.68
C HIS A 38 7.13 11.19 -4.04
N GLY A 39 6.03 11.70 -4.62
CA GLY A 39 6.02 12.41 -5.91
C GLY A 39 6.24 11.53 -7.14
N GLY A 40 6.31 10.20 -6.98
CA GLY A 40 6.63 9.27 -8.06
C GLY A 40 5.48 8.32 -8.41
N LYS A 41 5.63 7.71 -9.59
CA LYS A 41 4.76 6.66 -10.12
C LYS A 41 5.41 5.29 -9.99
N ARG A 42 4.63 4.28 -9.66
CA ARG A 42 5.07 2.88 -9.59
C ARG A 42 3.98 1.95 -10.06
N ASN A 43 4.39 0.93 -10.79
CA ASN A 43 3.53 -0.20 -11.11
C ASN A 43 3.52 -1.18 -9.94
N GLY A 44 2.36 -1.79 -9.74
CA GLY A 44 2.12 -2.88 -8.82
C GLY A 44 1.12 -3.86 -9.43
N TYR A 45 0.73 -4.86 -8.65
CA TYR A 45 -0.25 -5.83 -9.10
C TYR A 45 -1.16 -6.30 -7.98
N TYR A 46 -2.30 -6.85 -8.40
CA TYR A 46 -3.24 -7.57 -7.57
C TYR A 46 -3.57 -8.90 -8.25
N GLU A 47 -3.20 -10.00 -7.63
CA GLU A 47 -3.41 -11.35 -8.10
C GLU A 47 -4.47 -12.04 -7.22
N THR A 48 -5.47 -12.60 -7.88
CA THR A 48 -6.55 -13.39 -7.29
C THR A 48 -6.66 -14.73 -8.01
N GLN A 49 -7.48 -15.64 -7.49
CA GLN A 49 -7.82 -16.89 -8.19
C GLN A 49 -8.42 -16.68 -9.61
N HIS A 50 -8.92 -15.48 -9.91
CA HIS A 50 -9.52 -15.13 -11.20
C HIS A 50 -8.56 -14.46 -12.17
N GLY A 51 -7.30 -14.23 -11.76
CA GLY A 51 -6.25 -13.63 -12.59
C GLY A 51 -5.54 -12.46 -11.92
N MET A 52 -4.64 -11.85 -12.68
CA MET A 52 -3.78 -10.74 -12.26
C MET A 52 -4.23 -9.42 -12.89
N LEU A 53 -4.30 -8.38 -12.08
CA LEU A 53 -4.58 -7.01 -12.46
C LEU A 53 -3.35 -6.14 -12.24
N SER A 54 -2.94 -5.41 -13.28
CA SER A 54 -1.89 -4.39 -13.17
C SER A 54 -2.45 -3.09 -12.60
N LEU A 55 -1.72 -2.52 -11.64
CA LEU A 55 -2.06 -1.27 -10.97
C LEU A 55 -0.93 -0.26 -11.19
N GLU A 56 -1.25 1.02 -11.31
CA GLU A 56 -0.30 2.12 -11.19
C GLU A 56 -0.68 3.00 -10.00
N THR A 57 0.29 3.34 -9.16
CA THR A 57 0.11 4.30 -8.07
C THR A 57 0.96 5.53 -8.30
N GLN A 58 0.36 6.70 -8.25
CA GLN A 58 1.06 7.98 -8.19
C GLN A 58 0.97 8.54 -6.77
N THR A 59 2.05 8.44 -6.01
CA THR A 59 2.05 8.88 -4.61
C THR A 59 2.27 10.39 -4.55
N ARG A 60 1.35 11.09 -3.87
CA ARG A 60 1.40 12.53 -3.72
C ARG A 60 2.29 12.95 -2.56
N TRP A 61 2.10 12.32 -1.41
CA TRP A 61 2.89 12.61 -0.22
C TRP A 61 2.98 11.38 0.68
N ILE A 62 4.03 11.35 1.51
CA ILE A 62 4.25 10.36 2.57
C ILE A 62 4.59 11.16 3.84
N ARG A 63 3.94 10.83 4.95
CA ARG A 63 4.20 11.35 6.29
C ARG A 63 4.60 10.20 7.19
N GLN A 64 5.64 10.42 7.97
CA GLN A 64 6.15 9.44 8.91
C GLN A 64 6.17 10.01 10.31
N ASN A 65 5.65 9.22 11.24
CA ASN A 65 5.78 9.45 12.66
C ASN A 65 6.23 8.13 13.29
N LEU A 66 7.49 7.76 13.03
CA LEU A 66 8.11 6.55 13.55
C LEU A 66 9.17 6.90 14.59
N SER A 67 9.15 6.18 15.71
CA SER A 67 10.17 6.21 16.76
C SER A 67 10.57 4.77 17.07
N ALA A 68 11.85 4.44 16.87
CA ALA A 68 12.38 3.09 17.05
C ALA A 68 11.57 1.99 16.32
N GLY A 69 11.01 2.29 15.15
CA GLY A 69 10.21 1.36 14.34
C GLY A 69 8.72 1.27 14.72
N LEU A 70 8.29 1.94 15.78
CA LEU A 70 6.90 2.02 16.22
C LEU A 70 6.28 3.38 15.85
N GLY A 71 4.96 3.44 15.68
CA GLY A 71 4.23 4.67 15.39
C GLY A 71 3.33 4.55 14.15
N SER A 72 3.38 5.52 13.25
CA SER A 72 2.53 5.48 12.04
C SER A 72 3.19 6.00 10.77
N LEU A 73 2.81 5.39 9.65
CA LEU A 73 3.05 5.87 8.29
C LEU A 73 1.71 6.27 7.69
N GLU A 74 1.65 7.41 7.01
CA GLU A 74 0.46 7.88 6.30
C GLU A 74 0.85 8.38 4.92
N TRP A 75 0.10 8.03 3.88
CA TRP A 75 0.39 8.49 2.52
C TRP A 75 -0.87 8.61 1.68
N GLU A 76 -0.85 9.54 0.74
CA GLU A 76 -1.90 9.73 -0.26
C GLU A 76 -1.39 9.38 -1.65
N TYR A 77 -2.22 8.73 -2.44
CA TYR A 77 -1.89 8.34 -3.80
C TYR A 77 -3.12 8.30 -4.70
N ASP A 78 -2.89 8.55 -5.99
CA ASP A 78 -3.84 8.23 -7.04
C ASP A 78 -3.62 6.79 -7.50
N LEU A 79 -4.70 6.01 -7.59
CA LEU A 79 -4.70 4.66 -8.12
C LEU A 79 -5.21 4.67 -9.55
N HIS A 80 -4.50 4.01 -10.45
CA HIS A 80 -4.96 3.73 -11.80
C HIS A 80 -5.04 2.22 -12.02
N VAL A 81 -6.14 1.77 -12.61
CA VAL A 81 -6.39 0.36 -12.97
C VAL A 81 -6.57 0.32 -14.48
N MET A 82 -5.74 -0.46 -15.18
CA MET A 82 -5.76 -0.49 -16.65
C MET A 82 -5.70 0.93 -17.26
N GLU A 83 -4.82 1.79 -16.73
CA GLU A 83 -4.62 3.19 -17.12
C GLU A 83 -5.79 4.15 -16.81
N GLU A 84 -6.91 3.66 -16.29
CA GLU A 84 -8.04 4.48 -15.85
C GLU A 84 -7.85 4.94 -14.40
N HIS A 85 -8.07 6.23 -14.13
CA HIS A 85 -8.03 6.76 -12.76
C HIS A 85 -9.18 6.19 -11.94
N ALA A 86 -8.83 5.34 -10.98
CA ALA A 86 -9.78 4.67 -10.09
C ALA A 86 -10.10 5.49 -8.83
N GLY A 87 -9.30 6.53 -8.55
CA GLY A 87 -9.53 7.45 -7.43
C GLY A 87 -8.27 7.85 -6.68
N THR A 88 -8.45 8.77 -5.73
CA THR A 88 -7.43 9.18 -4.77
C THR A 88 -7.71 8.53 -3.41
N TYR A 89 -6.69 7.96 -2.80
CA TYR A 89 -6.80 7.23 -1.55
C TYR A 89 -5.74 7.71 -0.54
N THR A 90 -6.11 7.71 0.74
CA THR A 90 -5.19 7.92 1.87
C THR A 90 -5.10 6.64 2.68
N LEU A 91 -3.88 6.11 2.84
CA LEU A 91 -3.58 4.94 3.66
C LEU A 91 -2.85 5.37 4.92
N LYS A 92 -3.22 4.76 6.05
CA LYS A 92 -2.51 4.89 7.33
C LYS A 92 -2.16 3.51 7.86
N LEU A 93 -0.87 3.27 8.09
CA LEU A 93 -0.34 2.10 8.76
C LEU A 93 0.07 2.48 10.18
N VAL A 94 -0.41 1.74 11.17
CA VAL A 94 -0.02 1.90 12.58
C VAL A 94 0.78 0.68 12.99
N ILE A 95 1.98 0.91 13.52
CA ILE A 95 2.89 -0.13 14.00
C ILE A 95 2.97 0.02 15.52
N GLN A 96 2.59 -1.03 16.22
CA GLN A 96 2.56 -1.10 17.67
C GLN A 96 3.12 -2.46 18.11
N GLU A 97 3.65 -2.52 19.33
CA GLU A 97 4.04 -3.80 19.92
C GLU A 97 2.81 -4.69 20.08
N ASP A 98 2.99 -5.99 19.83
CA ASP A 98 1.97 -6.96 20.14
C ASP A 98 1.83 -7.06 21.66
N LYS A 99 0.65 -6.78 22.17
CA LYS A 99 0.35 -6.95 23.59
C LYS A 99 -0.06 -8.41 23.77
N GLY A 100 0.93 -9.25 24.07
CA GLY A 100 0.70 -10.63 24.50
C GLY A 100 -0.20 -10.75 25.71
#